data_AF-A0A1Q9N151-F1
#
_entry.id   AF-A0A1Q9N151-F1
#
_cell.length_a   1.000
_cell.length_b   1.000
_cell.length_c   1.000
_cell.angle_alpha   90.00
_cell.angle_beta   90.00
_cell.angle_gamma   90.00
#
_symmetry.space_group_name_H-M   'P 1'
#
loop_
_entity.id
_entity.type
_entity.pdbx_description
1 polymer ?
#
loop_
_entity_poly.entity_id
_entity_poly.type
_entity_poly.pdbx_seq_one_letter_code
_entity_poly.pdbx_strand_id
1 'polypeptide(L)'
;MSRKIGTPMEKPAISGKSEASGRIWAIRIDIQLFEALKDEIVAYLTTHPELDAGTRKLWIGDVKEAYYNVVAAWQVLDACFREESRDCEDLATSGKGFLDAALNGVKQSASELRILKDTDGPRLERELKQTFEACQRGILRELAPFLDVREFTPPPTPVIKVNDMEYHLPCAVCSKVSIVIRIGVPTYDKEEKLVYEGITHSTGYDLQKAPDIFALLAVGDLKGLHQMFKDLFVYEGLDAYCPECDKIYCRNHYNAAEEYDDGFYDCTYGTCPQGHRRMIDD
;
A
#
# COMPACT_ATOMS: atom_id res chain seq x y z
N MET A 1 37.10 -13.55 16.25
CA MET A 1 36.68 -12.15 15.96
C MET A 1 35.22 -12.01 16.37
N SER A 2 34.97 -11.48 17.57
CA SER A 2 33.61 -11.33 18.12
C SER A 2 32.90 -10.16 17.43
N ARG A 3 31.81 -10.44 16.71
CA ARG A 3 30.92 -9.41 16.14
C ARG A 3 30.26 -8.66 17.31
N LYS A 4 30.53 -7.35 17.41
CA LYS A 4 29.79 -6.45 18.31
C LYS A 4 28.34 -6.40 17.82
N ILE A 5 27.43 -6.95 18.60
CA ILE A 5 25.98 -6.78 18.42
C ILE A 5 25.72 -5.28 18.62
N GLY A 6 25.18 -4.62 17.59
CA GLY A 6 24.89 -3.18 17.63
C GLY A 6 23.91 -2.88 18.75
N THR A 7 24.24 -1.87 19.56
CA THR A 7 23.37 -1.32 20.59
C THR A 7 22.03 -0.92 19.96
N PRO A 8 20.88 -1.33 20.51
CA PRO A 8 19.59 -0.89 20.01
C PRO A 8 19.56 0.65 20.04
N MET A 9 19.22 1.27 18.90
CA MET A 9 19.02 2.73 18.84
C MET A 9 17.99 3.10 19.90
N GLU A 10 18.41 3.90 20.89
CA GLU A 10 17.49 4.48 21.86
C GLU A 10 16.45 5.29 21.09
N LYS A 11 15.17 4.87 21.18
CA LYS A 11 14.05 5.64 20.65
C LYS A 11 14.13 7.04 21.27
N PRO A 12 14.07 8.12 20.47
CA PRO A 12 14.18 9.47 20.99
C PRO A 12 13.13 9.70 22.08
N ALA A 13 13.59 10.12 23.28
CA ALA A 13 12.71 10.45 24.38
C ALA A 13 11.79 11.60 23.96
N ILE A 14 10.48 11.33 23.92
CA ILE A 14 9.46 12.28 23.44
C ILE A 14 9.28 13.39 24.50
N SER A 15 10.14 14.41 24.45
CA SER A 15 10.03 15.65 25.23
C SER A 15 8.98 16.63 24.67
N GLY A 16 8.12 16.17 23.74
CA GLY A 16 7.17 17.02 22.98
C GLY A 16 5.68 16.69 23.14
N LYS A 17 5.25 16.00 24.21
CA LYS A 17 3.84 15.56 24.36
C LYS A 17 2.82 16.70 24.31
N SER A 18 3.10 17.88 24.87
CA SER A 18 2.16 19.01 24.85
C SER A 18 1.98 19.62 23.46
N GLU A 19 3.05 19.69 22.66
CA GLU A 19 2.97 20.19 21.28
C GLU A 19 2.26 19.21 20.36
N ALA A 20 2.47 17.91 20.55
CA ALA A 20 1.76 16.87 19.81
C ALA A 20 0.24 16.94 20.07
N SER A 21 -0.19 17.13 21.33
CA SER A 21 -1.61 17.30 21.65
C SER A 21 -2.25 18.51 20.95
N GLY A 22 -1.52 19.62 20.82
CA GLY A 22 -2.02 20.80 20.09
C GLY A 22 -2.24 20.53 18.60
N ARG A 23 -1.31 19.80 17.94
CA ARG A 23 -1.41 19.45 16.52
C ARG A 23 -2.51 18.42 16.24
N ILE A 24 -2.62 17.40 17.10
CA ILE A 24 -3.73 16.42 17.10
C ILE A 24 -5.07 17.14 17.18
N TRP A 25 -5.19 18.15 18.04
CA TRP A 25 -6.44 18.91 18.15
C TRP A 25 -6.77 19.72 16.89
N ALA A 26 -5.78 20.29 16.21
CA ALA A 26 -5.98 20.99 14.95
C ALA A 26 -6.53 20.05 13.85
N ILE A 27 -6.00 18.82 13.75
CA ILE A 27 -6.50 17.82 12.79
C ILE A 27 -7.98 17.51 13.04
N ARG A 28 -8.39 17.41 14.31
CA ARG A 28 -9.80 17.17 14.66
C ARG A 28 -10.71 18.31 14.18
N ILE A 29 -10.26 19.56 14.22
CA ILE A 29 -11.02 20.69 13.67
C ILE A 29 -11.17 20.54 12.15
N ASP A 30 -10.09 20.22 11.45
CA ASP A 30 -10.15 20.03 9.99
C ASP A 30 -11.12 18.92 9.60
N ILE A 31 -11.15 17.81 10.37
CA ILE A 31 -12.11 16.71 10.17
C ILE A 31 -13.56 17.17 10.40
N GLN A 32 -13.81 18.00 11.41
CA GLN A 32 -15.15 18.55 11.67
C GLN A 32 -15.60 19.49 10.55
N LEU A 33 -14.69 20.31 10.01
CA LEU A 33 -14.96 21.12 8.84
C LEU A 33 -15.28 20.24 7.63
N PHE A 34 -14.56 19.14 7.46
CA PHE A 34 -14.81 18.20 6.37
C PHE A 34 -16.16 17.49 6.51
N GLU A 35 -16.55 17.11 7.73
CA GLU A 35 -17.86 16.54 8.04
C GLU A 35 -19.00 17.51 7.69
N ALA A 36 -18.88 18.77 8.12
CA ALA A 36 -19.89 19.80 7.85
C ALA A 36 -20.04 20.04 6.34
N LEU A 37 -18.93 20.12 5.61
CA LEU A 37 -18.95 20.28 4.16
C LEU A 37 -19.54 19.06 3.44
N LYS A 38 -19.22 17.84 3.89
CA LYS A 38 -19.86 16.61 3.39
C LYS A 38 -21.38 16.69 3.57
N ASP A 39 -21.88 17.13 4.72
CA ASP A 39 -23.33 17.28 4.94
C ASP A 39 -23.95 18.33 4.02
N GLU A 40 -23.26 19.44 3.76
CA GLU A 40 -23.68 20.46 2.79
C GLU A 40 -23.76 19.88 1.37
N ILE A 41 -22.73 19.15 0.92
CA ILE A 41 -22.72 18.47 -0.39
C ILE A 41 -23.87 17.47 -0.48
N VAL A 42 -24.10 16.67 0.56
CA VAL A 42 -25.21 15.69 0.59
C VAL A 42 -26.56 16.40 0.48
N ALA A 43 -26.76 17.51 1.19
CA ALA A 43 -27.99 18.30 1.10
C ALA A 43 -28.19 18.86 -0.31
N TYR A 44 -27.14 19.46 -0.88
CA TYR A 44 -27.12 20.00 -2.24
C TYR A 44 -27.51 18.95 -3.28
N LEU A 45 -26.81 17.81 -3.31
CA LEU A 45 -27.08 16.70 -4.22
C LEU A 45 -28.48 16.10 -4.03
N THR A 46 -28.98 16.08 -2.79
CA THR A 46 -30.31 15.56 -2.48
C THR A 46 -31.41 16.39 -3.12
N THR A 47 -31.24 17.71 -3.17
CA THR A 47 -32.23 18.65 -3.70
C THR A 47 -31.99 19.04 -5.16
N HIS A 48 -30.88 18.62 -5.78
CA HIS A 48 -30.53 19.05 -7.12
C HIS A 48 -31.52 18.51 -8.17
N PRO A 49 -32.15 19.36 -9.00
CA PRO A 49 -33.26 18.97 -9.87
C PRO A 49 -32.83 18.12 -11.07
N GLU A 50 -31.58 18.23 -11.51
CA GLU A 50 -31.08 17.53 -12.70
C GLU A 50 -30.58 16.10 -12.43
N LEU A 51 -30.49 15.69 -11.16
CA LEU A 51 -29.99 14.36 -10.78
C LEU A 51 -31.14 13.38 -10.59
N ASP A 52 -31.13 12.29 -11.34
CA ASP A 52 -31.99 11.14 -11.09
C ASP A 52 -31.60 10.44 -9.76
N ALA A 53 -32.49 9.57 -9.28
CA ALA A 53 -32.32 8.92 -7.97
C ALA A 53 -31.08 8.00 -7.92
N GLY A 54 -30.70 7.37 -9.03
CA GLY A 54 -29.54 6.50 -9.12
C GLY A 54 -28.24 7.30 -9.01
N THR A 55 -28.08 8.30 -9.88
CA THR A 55 -26.92 9.20 -9.88
C THR A 55 -26.75 9.90 -8.53
N ARG A 56 -27.85 10.41 -7.97
CA ARG A 56 -27.85 11.03 -6.64
C ARG A 56 -27.35 10.10 -5.55
N LYS A 57 -27.83 8.86 -5.52
CA LYS A 57 -27.41 7.87 -4.51
C LYS A 57 -25.92 7.55 -4.63
N LEU A 58 -25.42 7.41 -5.86
CA LEU A 58 -24.01 7.12 -6.15
C LEU A 58 -23.12 8.26 -5.64
N TRP A 59 -23.36 9.50 -6.09
CA TRP A 59 -22.51 10.65 -5.75
C TRP A 59 -22.52 10.97 -4.24
N ILE A 60 -23.68 10.77 -3.58
CA ILE A 60 -23.78 10.86 -2.11
C ILE A 60 -22.97 9.76 -1.41
N GLY A 61 -22.90 8.57 -2.01
CA GLY A 61 -22.06 7.46 -1.53
C GLY A 61 -20.59 7.85 -1.54
N ASP A 62 -20.10 8.34 -2.68
CA ASP A 62 -18.69 8.66 -2.90
C ASP A 62 -18.16 9.70 -1.91
N VAL A 63 -18.90 10.79 -1.70
CA VAL A 63 -18.48 11.84 -0.74
C VAL A 63 -18.48 11.35 0.71
N LYS A 64 -19.43 10.46 1.07
CA LYS A 64 -19.48 9.87 2.41
C LYS A 64 -18.33 8.89 2.63
N GLU A 65 -18.04 8.05 1.65
CA GLU A 65 -16.92 7.12 1.70
C GLU A 65 -15.59 7.86 1.83
N ALA A 66 -15.39 8.95 1.07
CA ALA A 66 -14.22 9.79 1.20
C ALA A 66 -14.04 10.34 2.63
N TYR A 67 -15.11 10.83 3.25
CA TYR A 67 -15.10 11.27 4.65
C TYR A 67 -14.76 10.14 5.63
N TYR A 68 -15.42 8.99 5.51
CA TYR A 68 -15.18 7.87 6.41
C TYR A 68 -13.75 7.34 6.32
N ASN A 69 -13.15 7.35 5.12
CA ASN A 69 -11.74 7.02 4.95
C ASN A 69 -10.81 8.04 5.66
N VAL A 70 -11.12 9.34 5.65
CA VAL A 70 -10.38 10.33 6.46
C VAL A 70 -10.52 10.05 7.96
N VAL A 71 -11.73 9.71 8.43
CA VAL A 71 -11.96 9.35 9.84
C VAL A 71 -11.20 8.07 10.23
N ALA A 72 -11.16 7.06 9.36
CA ALA A 72 -10.39 5.84 9.59
C ALA A 72 -8.88 6.13 9.69
N ALA A 73 -8.34 6.97 8.79
CA ALA A 73 -6.96 7.40 8.85
C ALA A 73 -6.62 8.14 10.17
N TRP A 74 -7.54 8.98 10.65
CA TRP A 74 -7.42 9.64 11.94
C TRP A 74 -7.43 8.66 13.13
N GLN A 75 -8.32 7.68 13.12
CA GLN A 75 -8.40 6.67 14.18
C GLN A 75 -7.11 5.85 14.27
N VAL A 76 -6.52 5.51 13.12
CA VAL A 76 -5.20 4.88 13.03
C VAL A 76 -4.13 5.77 13.66
N LEU A 77 -4.09 7.06 13.32
CA LEU A 77 -3.14 8.00 13.90
C LEU A 77 -3.29 8.09 15.43
N ASP A 78 -4.52 8.19 15.95
CA ASP A 78 -4.79 8.19 17.39
C ASP A 78 -4.31 6.88 18.06
N ALA A 79 -4.50 5.74 17.40
CA ALA A 79 -3.99 4.45 17.86
C ALA A 79 -2.44 4.43 17.94
N CYS A 80 -1.74 4.91 16.91
CA CYS A 80 -0.28 5.01 16.90
C CYS A 80 0.28 5.87 18.06
N PHE A 81 -0.47 6.88 18.51
CA PHE A 81 -0.07 7.69 19.66
C PHE A 81 -0.39 7.06 21.02
N ARG A 82 -1.37 6.16 21.09
CA ARG A 82 -1.77 5.45 22.32
C ARG A 82 -0.93 4.21 22.57
N GLU A 83 -0.56 3.50 21.51
CA GLU A 83 0.23 2.28 21.60
C GLU A 83 1.73 2.58 21.56
N GLU A 84 2.49 2.12 22.55
CA GLU A 84 3.96 2.14 22.51
C GLU A 84 4.54 0.95 21.72
N SER A 85 3.70 0.23 20.96
CA SER A 85 3.99 -1.08 20.39
C SER A 85 4.83 -1.02 19.09
N ARG A 86 5.32 -2.19 18.65
CA ARG A 86 6.06 -2.35 17.38
C ARG A 86 5.17 -2.28 16.14
N ASP A 87 3.84 -2.27 16.30
CA ASP A 87 2.89 -2.44 15.20
C ASP A 87 2.42 -1.09 14.61
N CYS A 88 2.95 0.03 15.12
CA CYS A 88 2.63 1.38 14.63
C CYS A 88 3.01 1.61 13.16
N GLU A 89 3.97 0.87 12.63
CA GLU A 89 4.40 0.99 11.23
C GLU A 89 3.32 0.44 10.27
N ASP A 90 2.82 -0.77 10.55
CA ASP A 90 1.76 -1.39 9.76
C ASP A 90 0.47 -0.56 9.88
N LEU A 91 0.14 -0.11 11.10
CA LEU A 91 -0.97 0.81 11.33
C LEU A 91 -0.81 2.09 10.52
N ALA A 92 0.33 2.78 10.62
CA ALA A 92 0.56 4.02 9.88
C ALA A 92 0.47 3.82 8.36
N THR A 93 0.95 2.68 7.86
CA THR A 93 0.81 2.29 6.46
C THR A 93 -0.67 2.14 6.07
N SER A 94 -1.49 1.49 6.89
CA SER A 94 -2.95 1.45 6.69
C SER A 94 -3.58 2.85 6.73
N GLY A 95 -3.15 3.70 7.65
CA GLY A 95 -3.60 5.10 7.76
C GLY A 95 -3.35 5.90 6.48
N LYS A 96 -2.16 5.74 5.89
CA LYS A 96 -1.85 6.30 4.57
C LYS A 96 -2.74 5.71 3.48
N GLY A 97 -2.96 4.39 3.48
CA GLY A 97 -3.85 3.72 2.54
C GLY A 97 -5.27 4.27 2.56
N PHE A 98 -5.83 4.54 3.74
CA PHE A 98 -7.13 5.20 3.87
C PHE A 98 -7.13 6.62 3.29
N LEU A 99 -6.06 7.41 3.47
CA LEU A 99 -5.97 8.73 2.84
C LEU A 99 -5.86 8.68 1.32
N ASP A 100 -5.16 7.67 0.78
CA ASP A 100 -5.07 7.45 -0.67
C ASP A 100 -6.46 7.09 -1.25
N ALA A 101 -7.22 6.23 -0.57
CA ALA A 101 -8.61 5.91 -0.93
C ALA A 101 -9.53 7.14 -0.85
N ALA A 102 -9.42 7.93 0.23
CA ALA A 102 -10.16 9.18 0.39
C ALA A 102 -9.86 10.18 -0.73
N LEU A 103 -8.59 10.31 -1.14
CA LEU A 103 -8.20 11.18 -2.26
C LEU A 103 -8.88 10.79 -3.57
N ASN A 104 -9.02 9.48 -3.84
CA ASN A 104 -9.72 9.00 -5.03
C ASN A 104 -11.21 9.36 -4.97
N GLY A 105 -11.87 9.14 -3.83
CA GLY A 105 -13.26 9.56 -3.61
C GLY A 105 -13.45 11.08 -3.77
N VAL A 106 -12.54 11.89 -3.21
CA VAL A 106 -12.56 13.35 -3.37
C VAL A 106 -12.40 13.78 -4.83
N LYS A 107 -11.51 13.13 -5.60
CA LYS A 107 -11.35 13.42 -7.04
C LYS A 107 -12.61 13.10 -7.82
N GLN A 108 -13.23 11.96 -7.54
CA GLN A 108 -14.48 11.52 -8.16
C GLN A 108 -15.60 12.53 -7.86
N SER A 109 -15.90 12.78 -6.58
CA SER A 109 -16.94 13.73 -6.17
C SER A 109 -16.67 15.16 -6.65
N ALA A 110 -15.41 15.59 -6.70
CA ALA A 110 -15.06 16.89 -7.28
C ALA A 110 -15.36 16.98 -8.78
N SER A 111 -15.10 15.91 -9.54
CA SER A 111 -15.43 15.86 -10.97
C SER A 111 -16.95 15.92 -11.18
N GLU A 112 -17.70 15.23 -10.34
CA GLU A 112 -19.17 15.22 -10.35
C GLU A 112 -19.77 16.59 -10.03
N LEU A 113 -19.31 17.24 -8.96
CA LEU A 113 -19.72 18.60 -8.58
C LEU A 113 -19.42 19.61 -9.69
N ARG A 114 -18.32 19.44 -10.43
CA ARG A 114 -17.96 20.32 -11.56
C ARG A 114 -18.93 20.21 -12.74
N ILE A 115 -19.56 19.05 -12.93
CA ILE A 115 -20.52 18.84 -14.03
C ILE A 115 -21.78 19.67 -13.80
N LEU A 116 -22.13 19.90 -12.54
CA LEU A 116 -23.25 20.75 -12.14
C LEU A 116 -22.84 22.22 -12.38
N LYS A 117 -23.38 22.81 -13.45
CA LYS A 117 -22.98 24.14 -13.96
C LYS A 117 -23.61 25.31 -13.20
N ASP A 118 -24.31 25.05 -12.10
CA ASP A 118 -24.83 26.11 -11.26
C ASP A 118 -23.71 26.79 -10.45
N THR A 119 -24.05 27.77 -9.62
CA THR A 119 -23.07 28.51 -8.83
C THR A 119 -22.50 27.71 -7.65
N ASP A 120 -23.22 26.70 -7.15
CA ASP A 120 -22.85 25.95 -5.95
C ASP A 120 -21.90 24.79 -6.27
N GLY A 121 -22.07 24.09 -7.39
CA GLY A 121 -21.20 22.98 -7.80
C GLY A 121 -19.71 23.33 -7.79
N PRO A 122 -19.25 24.35 -8.54
CA PRO A 122 -17.85 24.78 -8.56
C PRO A 122 -17.33 25.34 -7.22
N ARG A 123 -18.21 25.87 -6.37
CA ARG A 123 -17.86 26.32 -5.02
C ARG A 123 -17.57 25.12 -4.12
N LEU A 124 -18.53 24.18 -4.05
CA LEU A 124 -18.42 22.95 -3.28
C LEU A 124 -17.23 22.08 -3.74
N GLU A 125 -16.95 22.02 -5.04
CA GLU A 125 -15.76 21.34 -5.57
C GLU A 125 -14.47 21.89 -4.94
N ARG A 126 -14.34 23.22 -4.89
CA ARG A 126 -13.15 23.89 -4.39
C ARG A 126 -13.00 23.70 -2.89
N GLU A 127 -14.08 23.89 -2.14
CA GLU A 127 -14.12 23.71 -0.69
C GLU A 127 -13.81 22.25 -0.32
N LEU A 128 -14.31 21.28 -1.11
CA LEU A 128 -14.08 19.85 -0.90
C LEU A 128 -12.58 19.52 -0.96
N LYS A 129 -11.92 19.99 -2.02
CA LYS A 129 -10.47 19.81 -2.20
C LYS A 129 -9.67 20.47 -1.08
N GLN A 130 -9.99 21.74 -0.77
CA GLN A 130 -9.25 22.49 0.25
C GLN A 130 -9.36 21.87 1.64
N THR A 131 -10.57 21.44 2.02
CA THR A 131 -10.82 20.85 3.34
C THR A 131 -10.19 19.47 3.47
N PHE A 132 -10.27 18.66 2.40
CA PHE A 132 -9.56 17.38 2.34
C PHE A 132 -8.04 17.56 2.42
N GLU A 133 -7.46 18.49 1.65
CA GLU A 133 -6.02 18.77 1.66
C GLU A 133 -5.52 19.18 3.06
N ALA A 134 -6.32 19.93 3.83
CA ALA A 134 -6.01 20.27 5.22
C ALA A 134 -5.94 19.01 6.10
N CYS A 135 -6.98 18.16 6.03
CA CYS A 135 -7.04 16.88 6.76
C CYS A 135 -5.85 15.98 6.40
N GLN A 136 -5.64 15.75 5.11
CA GLN A 136 -4.59 14.87 4.59
C GLN A 136 -3.21 15.34 5.02
N ARG A 137 -2.92 16.64 4.89
CA ARG A 137 -1.63 17.22 5.28
C ARG A 137 -1.39 17.09 6.77
N GLY A 138 -2.40 17.37 7.60
CA GLY A 138 -2.32 17.23 9.04
C GLY A 138 -2.05 15.78 9.46
N ILE A 139 -2.82 14.84 8.94
CA ILE A 139 -2.68 13.41 9.28
C ILE A 139 -1.34 12.85 8.78
N LEU A 140 -0.97 13.08 7.51
CA LEU A 140 0.31 12.58 6.97
C LEU A 140 1.52 13.14 7.71
N ARG A 141 1.48 14.41 8.11
CA ARG A 141 2.55 15.02 8.90
C ARG A 141 2.79 14.29 10.21
N GLU A 142 1.72 13.94 10.93
CA GLU A 142 1.84 13.24 12.21
C GLU A 142 2.01 11.72 12.05
N LEU A 143 1.61 11.14 10.92
CA LEU A 143 1.93 9.75 10.56
C LEU A 143 3.40 9.58 10.13
N ALA A 144 4.04 10.62 9.61
CA ALA A 144 5.39 10.55 9.05
C ALA A 144 6.47 9.93 9.96
N PRO A 145 6.47 10.13 11.31
CA PRO A 145 7.42 9.46 12.19
C PRO A 145 7.19 7.94 12.34
N PHE A 146 5.98 7.45 12.03
CA PHE A 146 5.58 6.05 12.14
C PHE A 146 5.64 5.34 10.78
N LEU A 147 5.42 6.08 9.70
CA LEU A 147 5.75 5.63 8.36
C LEU A 147 7.27 5.47 8.32
N ASP A 148 7.76 4.24 8.10
CA ASP A 148 9.19 3.96 8.02
C ASP A 148 9.79 4.69 6.80
N VAL A 149 10.09 5.99 6.98
CA VAL A 149 11.04 6.72 6.16
C VAL A 149 12.42 6.37 6.69
N ARG A 150 12.72 5.07 6.81
CA ARG A 150 14.12 4.67 6.70
C ARG A 150 14.53 5.23 5.37
N GLU A 151 15.48 6.17 5.39
CA GLU A 151 16.28 6.48 4.21
C GLU A 151 16.61 5.14 3.60
N PHE A 152 15.99 4.88 2.45
CA PHE A 152 15.96 3.60 1.83
C PHE A 152 17.39 3.25 1.43
N THR A 153 18.15 2.66 2.34
CA THR A 153 19.36 1.96 1.96
C THR A 153 18.86 0.75 1.20
N PRO A 154 19.02 0.72 -0.13
CA PRO A 154 18.72 -0.48 -0.87
C PRO A 154 19.49 -1.64 -0.21
N PRO A 155 18.91 -2.85 -0.21
CA PRO A 155 19.57 -3.98 0.41
C PRO A 155 20.95 -4.13 -0.25
N PRO A 156 22.01 -4.45 0.52
CA PRO A 156 23.35 -4.56 -0.04
C PRO A 156 23.44 -5.64 -1.12
N THR A 157 22.52 -6.61 -1.09
CA THR A 157 22.40 -7.68 -2.08
C THR A 157 20.92 -7.90 -2.47
N PRO A 158 20.66 -8.21 -3.76
CA PRO A 158 19.30 -8.51 -4.25
C PRO A 158 18.77 -9.88 -3.77
N VAL A 159 19.65 -10.72 -3.24
CA VAL A 159 19.32 -12.03 -2.67
C VAL A 159 19.96 -12.15 -1.29
N ILE A 160 19.19 -12.64 -0.31
CA ILE A 160 19.65 -12.92 1.05
C ILE A 160 19.53 -14.43 1.27
N LYS A 161 20.67 -15.12 1.40
CA LYS A 161 20.68 -16.52 1.82
C LYS A 161 20.48 -16.57 3.33
N VAL A 162 19.31 -17.05 3.78
CA VAL A 162 18.98 -17.18 5.21
C VAL A 162 19.66 -18.44 5.77
N ASN A 163 19.53 -19.54 5.05
CA ASN A 163 20.20 -20.82 5.33
C ASN A 163 20.32 -21.63 4.02
N ASP A 164 20.71 -22.90 4.08
CA ASP A 164 20.88 -23.76 2.88
C ASP A 164 19.56 -24.16 2.21
N MET A 165 18.44 -23.95 2.89
CA MET A 165 17.09 -24.32 2.45
C MET A 165 16.19 -23.10 2.22
N GLU A 166 16.68 -21.87 2.38
CA GLU A 166 15.85 -20.67 2.35
C GLU A 166 16.61 -19.42 1.87
N TYR A 167 15.97 -18.73 0.93
CA TYR A 167 16.43 -17.47 0.35
C TYR A 167 15.30 -16.44 0.40
N HIS A 168 15.67 -15.20 0.71
CA HIS A 168 14.78 -14.04 0.67
C HIS A 168 15.20 -13.10 -0.44
N LEU A 169 14.21 -12.56 -1.15
CA LEU A 169 14.39 -11.54 -2.17
C LEU A 169 13.79 -10.22 -1.65
N PRO A 170 14.62 -9.32 -1.11
CA PRO A 170 14.15 -8.04 -0.58
C PRO A 170 13.77 -7.05 -1.68
N CYS A 171 12.84 -6.15 -1.36
CA CYS A 171 12.52 -5.00 -2.17
C CYS A 171 13.74 -4.11 -2.37
N ALA A 172 14.04 -3.75 -3.61
CA ALA A 172 15.14 -2.87 -3.98
C ALA A 172 14.96 -1.41 -3.51
N VAL A 173 13.77 -1.05 -3.01
CA VAL A 173 13.49 0.25 -2.38
C VAL A 173 13.62 0.11 -0.87
N CYS A 174 12.72 -0.62 -0.21
CA CYS A 174 12.66 -0.63 1.25
C CYS A 174 13.36 -1.76 1.97
N SER A 175 14.03 -2.68 1.26
CA SER A 175 14.65 -3.88 1.82
C SER A 175 13.67 -4.86 2.51
N LYS A 176 12.37 -4.58 2.60
CA LYS A 176 11.36 -5.53 3.09
C LYS A 176 11.36 -6.76 2.19
N VAL A 177 11.32 -7.96 2.77
CA VAL A 177 11.26 -9.21 2.02
C VAL A 177 9.99 -9.23 1.18
N SER A 178 10.14 -9.39 -0.13
CA SER A 178 9.03 -9.43 -1.08
C SER A 178 8.73 -10.84 -1.57
N ILE A 179 9.77 -11.67 -1.72
CA ILE A 179 9.62 -13.07 -2.07
C ILE A 179 10.43 -13.93 -1.10
N VAL A 180 9.84 -15.04 -0.65
CA VAL A 180 10.52 -16.12 0.06
C VAL A 180 10.53 -17.36 -0.83
N ILE A 181 11.71 -17.96 -0.98
CA ILE A 181 11.88 -19.27 -1.64
C ILE A 181 12.53 -20.21 -0.64
N ARG A 182 11.85 -21.29 -0.28
CA ARG A 182 12.34 -22.23 0.73
C ARG A 182 11.93 -23.67 0.46
N ILE A 183 12.65 -24.62 1.01
CA ILE A 183 12.19 -26.00 1.12
C ILE A 183 11.38 -26.13 2.42
N GLY A 184 10.16 -26.65 2.33
CA GLY A 184 9.28 -26.83 3.49
C GLY A 184 7.95 -27.47 3.12
N VAL A 185 7.03 -27.57 4.09
CA VAL A 185 5.68 -28.10 3.85
C VAL A 185 4.70 -26.93 3.68
N PRO A 186 4.14 -26.70 2.48
CA PRO A 186 3.12 -25.67 2.27
C PRO A 186 1.90 -25.88 3.17
N THR A 187 1.15 -24.81 3.46
CA THR A 187 0.00 -24.83 4.37
C THR A 187 -1.06 -25.88 4.03
N TYR A 188 -1.24 -26.20 2.75
CA TYR A 188 -2.27 -27.12 2.26
C TYR A 188 -1.73 -28.47 1.79
N ASP A 189 -0.44 -28.72 1.97
CA ASP A 189 0.24 -29.94 1.57
C ASP A 189 0.67 -30.77 2.78
N LYS A 190 0.97 -32.06 2.55
CA LYS A 190 1.48 -32.98 3.57
C LYS A 190 2.95 -33.35 3.37
N GLU A 191 3.51 -32.96 2.24
CA GLU A 191 4.84 -33.34 1.80
C GLU A 191 5.71 -32.11 1.63
N GLU A 192 7.01 -32.32 1.75
CA GLU A 192 8.01 -31.27 1.55
C GLU A 192 8.08 -30.89 0.06
N LYS A 193 8.07 -29.59 -0.20
CA LYS A 193 8.08 -28.98 -1.52
C LYS A 193 9.03 -27.79 -1.56
N LEU A 194 9.32 -27.33 -2.78
CA LEU A 194 9.90 -26.00 -2.96
C LEU A 194 8.78 -24.96 -2.86
N VAL A 195 8.73 -24.26 -1.74
CA VAL A 195 7.74 -23.22 -1.44
C VAL A 195 8.19 -21.88 -2.03
N TYR A 196 7.31 -21.26 -2.80
CA TYR A 196 7.38 -19.87 -3.23
C TYR A 196 6.30 -19.06 -2.51
N GLU A 197 6.68 -17.93 -1.94
CA GLU A 197 5.76 -16.96 -1.34
C GLU A 197 6.06 -15.60 -1.97
N GLY A 198 5.19 -15.14 -2.87
CA GLY A 198 5.28 -13.86 -3.57
C GLY A 198 4.35 -12.79 -3.02
N ILE A 199 4.09 -11.76 -3.82
CA ILE A 199 3.20 -10.65 -3.44
C ILE A 199 1.72 -10.87 -3.80
N THR A 200 1.41 -11.68 -4.81
CA THR A 200 0.04 -12.04 -5.20
C THR A 200 -0.32 -13.46 -4.79
N HIS A 201 0.64 -14.38 -4.77
CA HIS A 201 0.35 -15.78 -4.49
C HIS A 201 1.46 -16.52 -3.71
N SER A 202 1.09 -17.68 -3.16
CA SER A 202 2.00 -18.63 -2.51
C SER A 202 1.67 -20.03 -2.99
N THR A 203 2.70 -20.80 -3.35
CA THR A 203 2.52 -22.14 -3.91
C THR A 203 3.72 -23.05 -3.65
N GLY A 204 3.49 -24.36 -3.73
CA GLY A 204 4.50 -25.39 -3.57
C GLY A 204 4.78 -26.12 -4.87
N TYR A 205 6.05 -26.20 -5.26
CA TYR A 205 6.54 -26.86 -6.47
C TYR A 205 7.29 -28.16 -6.18
N ASP A 206 7.55 -28.93 -7.25
CA ASP A 206 8.36 -30.15 -7.18
C ASP A 206 9.75 -29.84 -6.59
N LEU A 207 10.08 -30.56 -5.52
CA LEU A 207 11.34 -30.44 -4.79
C LEU A 207 12.56 -30.70 -5.68
N GLN A 208 12.42 -31.49 -6.75
CA GLN A 208 13.50 -31.77 -7.70
C GLN A 208 14.04 -30.52 -8.41
N LYS A 209 13.27 -29.41 -8.44
CA LYS A 209 13.71 -28.14 -9.03
C LYS A 209 14.55 -27.27 -8.10
N ALA A 210 14.60 -27.59 -6.81
CA ALA A 210 15.29 -26.77 -5.82
C ALA A 210 16.79 -26.55 -6.13
N PRO A 211 17.58 -27.55 -6.59
CA PRO A 211 18.99 -27.35 -6.89
C PRO A 211 19.25 -26.28 -7.96
N ASP A 212 18.48 -26.30 -9.06
CA ASP A 212 18.64 -25.35 -10.16
C ASP A 212 18.24 -23.93 -9.74
N ILE A 213 17.14 -23.80 -8.99
CA ILE A 213 16.67 -22.52 -8.46
C ILE A 213 17.66 -21.94 -7.44
N PHE A 214 18.18 -22.76 -6.55
CA PHE A 214 19.17 -22.35 -5.55
C PHE A 214 20.51 -21.98 -6.18
N ALA A 215 20.90 -22.61 -7.29
CA ALA A 215 22.09 -22.23 -8.05
C ALA A 215 21.96 -20.80 -8.61
N LEU A 216 20.80 -20.43 -9.16
CA LEU A 216 20.53 -19.07 -9.65
C LEU A 216 20.52 -18.04 -8.50
N LEU A 217 19.85 -18.38 -7.40
CA LEU A 217 19.79 -17.52 -6.21
C LEU A 217 21.18 -17.28 -5.59
N ALA A 218 22.03 -18.31 -5.55
CA ALA A 218 23.37 -18.22 -4.98
C ALA A 218 24.28 -17.22 -5.72
N VAL A 219 24.06 -17.01 -7.03
CA VAL A 219 24.80 -16.05 -7.85
C VAL A 219 24.05 -14.74 -8.08
N GLY A 220 22.82 -14.62 -7.56
CA GLY A 220 22.00 -13.41 -7.71
C GLY A 220 21.39 -13.22 -9.10
N ASP A 221 21.22 -14.28 -9.89
CA ASP A 221 20.65 -14.20 -11.25
C ASP A 221 19.12 -14.15 -11.20
N LEU A 222 18.57 -12.97 -10.90
CA LEU A 222 17.13 -12.75 -10.82
C LEU A 222 16.43 -12.92 -12.18
N LYS A 223 17.09 -12.50 -13.26
CA LYS A 223 16.56 -12.66 -14.61
C LYS A 223 16.45 -14.13 -15.01
N GLY A 224 17.48 -14.92 -14.77
CA GLY A 224 17.48 -16.37 -14.99
C GLY A 224 16.42 -17.04 -14.13
N LEU A 225 16.30 -16.65 -12.86
CA LEU A 225 15.26 -17.15 -11.95
C LEU A 225 13.85 -16.83 -12.47
N HIS A 226 13.62 -15.59 -12.88
CA HIS A 226 12.33 -15.17 -13.45
C HIS A 226 11.97 -15.96 -14.71
N GLN A 227 12.92 -16.14 -15.64
CA GLN A 227 12.68 -16.92 -16.84
C GLN A 227 12.39 -18.40 -16.52
N MET A 228 13.11 -18.98 -15.56
CA MET A 228 12.86 -20.35 -15.11
C MET A 228 11.45 -20.51 -14.53
N PHE A 229 10.97 -19.54 -13.76
CA PHE A 229 9.59 -19.56 -13.25
C PHE A 229 8.55 -19.46 -14.37
N LYS A 230 8.82 -18.64 -15.40
CA LYS A 230 7.99 -18.55 -16.61
C LYS A 230 7.86 -19.88 -17.34
N ASP A 231 8.97 -20.61 -17.45
CA ASP A 231 9.02 -21.85 -18.22
C ASP A 231 8.43 -23.04 -17.45
N LEU A 232 8.51 -23.03 -16.12
CA LEU A 232 8.17 -24.18 -15.29
C LEU A 232 6.79 -24.10 -14.63
N PHE A 233 6.32 -22.91 -14.26
CA PHE A 233 5.28 -22.79 -13.24
C PHE A 233 4.14 -21.85 -13.61
N VAL A 234 4.46 -20.60 -13.93
CA VAL A 234 3.50 -19.49 -14.05
C VAL A 234 3.97 -18.63 -15.21
N TYR A 235 3.13 -18.38 -16.20
CA TYR A 235 3.52 -17.73 -17.46
C TYR A 235 4.10 -16.31 -17.26
N GLU A 236 3.82 -15.71 -16.11
CA GLU A 236 4.15 -14.35 -15.67
C GLU A 236 5.48 -14.29 -14.90
N GLY A 237 6.01 -15.44 -14.45
CA GLY A 237 7.25 -15.54 -13.67
C GLY A 237 7.11 -15.04 -12.23
N LEU A 238 8.19 -14.51 -11.64
CA LEU A 238 8.18 -13.94 -10.29
C LEU A 238 7.25 -12.71 -10.19
N ASP A 239 6.19 -12.75 -9.39
CA ASP A 239 5.17 -11.68 -9.28
C ASP A 239 5.69 -10.33 -8.71
N ALA A 240 6.85 -10.33 -8.06
CA ALA A 240 7.47 -9.14 -7.46
C ALA A 240 8.63 -8.53 -8.30
N TYR A 241 8.91 -9.08 -9.48
CA TYR A 241 10.09 -8.74 -10.31
C TYR A 241 9.76 -7.83 -11.49
N CYS A 242 10.59 -6.81 -11.75
CA CYS A 242 10.54 -5.99 -12.96
C CYS A 242 11.70 -6.34 -13.91
N PRO A 243 11.43 -6.94 -15.09
CA PRO A 243 12.46 -7.33 -16.05
C PRO A 243 13.30 -6.18 -16.61
N GLU A 244 12.74 -4.98 -16.71
CA GLU A 244 13.47 -3.81 -17.23
C GLU A 244 14.45 -3.24 -16.19
N CYS A 245 14.10 -3.32 -14.90
CA CYS A 245 14.96 -2.85 -13.83
C CYS A 245 15.92 -3.92 -13.29
N ASP A 246 15.65 -5.20 -13.58
CA ASP A 246 16.30 -6.36 -12.96
C ASP A 246 16.28 -6.29 -11.42
N LYS A 247 15.09 -6.01 -10.86
CA LYS A 247 14.88 -5.73 -9.43
C LYS A 247 13.58 -6.33 -8.91
N ILE A 248 13.60 -6.63 -7.62
CA ILE A 248 12.44 -7.09 -6.83
C ILE A 248 11.82 -5.90 -6.09
N TYR A 249 10.51 -5.84 -6.00
CA TYR A 249 9.76 -4.78 -5.34
C TYR A 249 8.66 -5.37 -4.46
N CYS A 250 8.49 -4.87 -3.23
CA CYS A 250 7.39 -5.34 -2.38
C CYS A 250 6.06 -4.78 -2.88
N ARG A 251 4.92 -5.31 -2.41
CA ARG A 251 3.57 -4.87 -2.81
C ARG A 251 3.36 -3.34 -2.72
N ASN A 252 4.02 -2.68 -1.77
CA ASN A 252 3.90 -1.22 -1.62
C ASN A 252 4.67 -0.42 -2.69
N HIS A 253 5.75 -0.99 -3.23
CA HIS A 253 6.60 -0.35 -4.25
C HIS A 253 6.38 -0.93 -5.65
N TYR A 254 5.77 -2.10 -5.74
CA TYR A 254 5.25 -2.70 -6.97
C TYR A 254 3.73 -2.60 -6.91
N ASN A 255 3.22 -1.46 -7.39
CA ASN A 255 1.81 -1.16 -7.35
C ASN A 255 1.03 -2.24 -8.13
N ALA A 256 0.51 -3.23 -7.40
CA ALA A 256 -0.24 -4.36 -7.91
C ALA A 256 -1.72 -3.97 -7.95
N ALA A 257 -2.26 -3.82 -9.16
CA ALA A 257 -3.63 -3.43 -9.40
C ALA A 257 -4.36 -4.58 -10.10
N GLU A 258 -5.43 -5.05 -9.46
CA GLU A 258 -6.36 -6.02 -10.04
C GLU A 258 -7.20 -5.34 -11.11
N GLU A 259 -7.37 -6.00 -12.25
CA GLU A 259 -8.32 -5.65 -13.30
C GLU A 259 -9.46 -6.68 -13.31
N TYR A 260 -10.66 -6.17 -13.53
CA TYR A 260 -11.89 -6.97 -13.57
C TYR A 260 -12.54 -6.78 -14.94
N ASP A 261 -12.97 -7.87 -15.57
CA ASP A 261 -13.77 -7.87 -16.80
C ASP A 261 -15.15 -8.49 -16.53
N ASP A 262 -16.21 -7.80 -16.94
CA ASP A 262 -17.60 -8.17 -16.65
C ASP A 262 -17.90 -8.52 -15.17
N GLY A 263 -17.15 -7.93 -14.23
CA GLY A 263 -17.29 -8.14 -12.79
C GLY A 263 -16.60 -9.40 -12.26
N PHE A 264 -15.82 -10.08 -13.09
CA PHE A 264 -14.95 -11.19 -12.71
C PHE A 264 -13.49 -10.73 -12.70
N TYR A 265 -12.68 -11.32 -11.83
CA TYR A 265 -11.24 -11.10 -11.86
C TYR A 265 -10.69 -11.55 -13.21
N ASP A 266 -9.97 -10.65 -13.88
CA ASP A 266 -9.31 -10.93 -15.15
C ASP A 266 -7.82 -11.16 -14.91
N CYS A 267 -7.09 -10.15 -14.43
CA CYS A 267 -5.66 -10.26 -14.18
C CYS A 267 -5.16 -9.21 -13.17
N THR A 268 -3.89 -9.31 -12.77
CA THR A 268 -3.22 -8.30 -11.94
C THR A 268 -2.01 -7.73 -12.67
N TYR A 269 -1.91 -6.40 -12.67
CA TYR A 269 -0.73 -5.68 -13.19
C TYR A 269 0.13 -5.12 -12.08
N GLY A 270 1.43 -5.38 -12.13
CA GLY A 270 2.44 -4.74 -11.31
C GLY A 270 3.06 -3.54 -12.03
N THR A 271 3.14 -2.38 -11.36
CA THR A 271 3.87 -1.19 -11.86
C THR A 271 5.00 -0.81 -10.91
N CYS A 272 6.24 -0.78 -11.39
CA CYS A 272 7.41 -0.48 -10.56
C CYS A 272 7.60 1.04 -10.36
N PRO A 273 8.50 1.47 -9.44
CA PRO A 273 8.75 2.89 -9.19
C PRO A 273 9.31 3.65 -10.40
N GLN A 274 9.81 2.95 -11.42
CA GLN A 274 10.26 3.54 -12.69
C GLN A 274 9.14 3.64 -13.74
N GLY A 275 7.93 3.19 -13.42
CA GLY A 275 6.76 3.22 -14.31
C GLY A 275 6.65 2.06 -15.29
N HIS A 276 7.55 1.06 -15.22
CA HIS A 276 7.40 -0.16 -16.02
C HIS A 276 6.24 -1.00 -15.48
N ARG A 277 5.31 -1.35 -16.37
CA ARG A 277 4.07 -2.08 -16.07
C ARG A 277 4.07 -3.42 -16.80
N ARG A 278 3.68 -4.50 -16.11
CA ARG A 278 3.42 -5.81 -16.71
C ARG A 278 2.36 -6.58 -15.94
N MET A 279 1.78 -7.58 -16.60
CA MET A 279 0.94 -8.58 -15.94
C MET A 279 1.82 -9.44 -15.02
N ILE A 280 1.35 -9.68 -13.79
CA ILE A 280 2.04 -10.46 -12.75
C ILE A 280 1.21 -11.65 -12.26
N ASP A 281 -0.07 -11.69 -12.62
CA ASP A 281 -1.02 -12.75 -12.31
C ASP A 281 -2.15 -12.70 -13.36
N ASP A 282 -2.63 -13.85 -13.81
CA ASP A 282 -3.69 -14.07 -14.81
C ASP A 282 -4.56 -15.24 -14.33
#